data_AF-A0AAD0X8W8-F1
#
_entry.id   AF-A0AAD0X8W8-F1
#
_cell.length_a   1.000
_cell.length_b   1.000
_cell.length_c   1.000
_cell.angle_alpha   90.00
_cell.angle_beta   90.00
_cell.angle_gamma   90.00
#
_symmetry.space_group_name_H-M   'P 1'
#
loop_
_entity.id
_entity.type
_entity.pdbx_description
1 polymer ?
#
loop_
_entity_poly.entity_id
_entity_poly.type
_entity_poly.pdbx_seq_one_letter_code
_entity_poly.pdbx_strand_id
1 'polypeptide(L)'
;MLRLGARQFQVSWKSWLTGSFIFIVASWLIGFCLSGIAALHQMVFDVQINPLPLFIMPMVFGGLTLLFVLGTIIRMILQELAVEYRLWGVLGANQHQLALLIAVQVGITAFFSSWLGYGLAVVSIKPLYGLLQVYIGHIWLPNVTFRISGEVGLGTSLIVTGLAVVSGFINTRRLLWDHHRRILTSLLFAISLVGLIIANYQALMNEVEDYNGNVFLVLLFWLILVQIQMGRPIMTWGAKQIMKLTPTGLLKVASCRSTGNASVNVPILVLQSLIYGLIMLLYGFGGTGGQDIKNVIVSFIIYVGAPGLLVIANVISVAMLNGRQQQRDIKQLTRLGFSFNMLLRERSWESCFQVMPLLITMLITNMALYSVLTILAWHTQVGIQVSMMTVIWLPVGVSVMTWLLLTLIAWQAVFAGVRNRSVV
;
A
#
# COMPACT_ATOMS: atom_id res chain seq x y z
N MET A 1 -8.56 29.10 15.54
CA MET A 1 -8.29 27.81 14.85
C MET A 1 -6.89 27.75 14.25
N LEU A 2 -6.52 28.61 13.29
CA LEU A 2 -5.19 28.59 12.64
C LEU A 2 -4.00 28.64 13.61
N ARG A 3 -4.03 29.52 14.62
CA ARG A 3 -2.96 29.64 15.64
C ARG A 3 -2.83 28.40 16.54
N LEU A 4 -3.94 27.70 16.80
CA LEU A 4 -3.98 26.43 17.53
C LEU A 4 -3.47 25.28 16.65
N GLY A 5 -3.88 25.25 15.37
CA GLY A 5 -3.38 24.30 14.39
C GLY A 5 -1.89 24.44 14.11
N ALA A 6 -1.35 25.66 14.11
CA ALA A 6 0.09 25.91 13.98
C ALA A 6 0.87 25.41 15.20
N ARG A 7 0.36 25.63 16.42
CA ARG A 7 0.96 25.06 17.65
C ARG A 7 0.88 23.54 17.67
N GLN A 8 -0.24 22.97 17.23
CA GLN A 8 -0.40 21.52 17.09
C GLN A 8 0.59 20.94 16.08
N PHE A 9 0.80 21.63 14.95
CA PHE A 9 1.77 21.22 13.94
C PHE A 9 3.20 21.25 14.49
N GLN A 10 3.56 22.25 15.29
CA GLN A 10 4.86 22.29 15.98
C GLN A 10 5.06 21.11 16.94
N VAL A 11 4.02 20.73 17.70
CA VAL A 11 4.08 19.60 18.63
C VAL A 11 4.12 18.25 17.90
N SER A 12 3.35 18.10 16.82
CA SER A 12 3.25 16.88 16.02
C SER A 12 4.26 16.79 14.87
N TRP A 13 5.11 17.80 14.68
CA TRP A 13 6.06 17.90 13.57
C TRP A 13 6.94 16.66 13.46
N LYS A 14 7.39 16.10 14.60
CA LYS A 14 8.19 14.88 14.61
C LYS A 14 7.44 13.67 14.07
N SER A 15 6.12 13.56 14.27
CA SER A 15 5.30 12.46 13.72
C SER A 15 5.03 12.67 12.24
N TRP A 16 4.78 13.91 11.83
CA TRP A 16 4.61 14.28 10.42
C TRP A 16 5.88 14.09 9.59
N LEU A 17 7.05 14.38 10.17
CA LEU A 17 8.34 14.15 9.51
C LEU A 17 8.60 12.65 9.29
N THR A 18 8.17 11.79 10.22
CA THR A 18 8.20 10.33 10.01
C THR A 18 7.25 9.86 8.90
N GLY A 19 6.07 10.48 8.78
CA GLY A 19 5.13 10.24 7.68
C GLY A 19 5.60 10.80 6.33
N SER A 20 6.58 11.72 6.33
CA SER A 20 7.07 12.38 5.12
C SER A 20 7.81 11.45 4.17
N PHE A 21 8.36 10.33 4.67
CA PHE A 21 9.06 9.34 3.84
C PHE A 21 8.21 8.82 2.68
N ILE A 22 6.92 8.56 2.90
CA ILE A 22 6.02 8.11 1.83
C ILE A 22 5.81 9.17 0.78
N PHE A 23 5.66 10.42 1.18
CA PHE A 23 5.50 11.51 0.22
C PHE A 23 6.77 11.71 -0.62
N ILE A 24 7.96 11.49 -0.03
CA ILE A 24 9.22 11.50 -0.77
C ILE A 24 9.21 10.38 -1.83
N VAL A 25 8.87 9.14 -1.45
CA VAL A 25 8.84 8.00 -2.39
C VAL A 25 7.76 8.17 -3.47
N ALA A 26 6.59 8.68 -3.10
CA ALA A 26 5.53 8.97 -4.06
C ALA A 26 5.88 10.09 -5.03
N SER A 27 6.50 11.15 -4.54
CA SER A 27 6.95 12.25 -5.38
C SER A 27 8.14 11.86 -6.25
N TRP A 28 8.99 10.96 -5.76
CA TRP A 28 10.01 10.34 -6.59
C TRP A 28 9.40 9.56 -7.75
N LEU A 29 8.38 8.73 -7.49
CA LEU A 29 7.69 7.94 -8.51
C LEU A 29 6.97 8.83 -9.53
N ILE A 30 6.15 9.78 -9.06
CA ILE A 30 5.40 10.70 -9.92
C ILE A 30 6.37 11.61 -10.68
N GLY A 31 7.45 12.05 -10.02
CA GLY A 31 8.55 12.82 -10.63
C GLY A 31 9.25 12.09 -11.75
N PHE A 32 9.57 10.81 -11.54
CA PHE A 32 10.16 9.96 -12.57
C PHE A 32 9.22 9.83 -13.77
N CYS A 33 7.93 9.55 -13.51
CA CYS A 33 6.95 9.36 -14.58
C CYS A 33 6.66 10.64 -15.37
N LEU A 34 6.49 11.79 -14.69
CA LEU A 34 6.20 13.06 -15.34
C LEU A 34 7.40 13.58 -16.15
N SER A 35 8.62 13.35 -15.64
CA SER A 35 9.85 13.66 -16.38
C SER A 35 10.02 12.77 -17.61
N GLY A 36 9.65 11.49 -17.51
CA GLY A 36 9.58 10.56 -18.64
C GLY A 36 8.61 11.02 -19.73
N ILE A 37 7.39 11.38 -19.34
CA ILE A 37 6.35 11.89 -20.24
C ILE A 37 6.79 13.18 -20.92
N ALA A 38 7.32 14.15 -20.15
CA ALA A 38 7.76 15.43 -20.70
C ALA A 38 8.90 15.27 -21.71
N ALA A 39 9.82 14.34 -21.47
CA ALA A 39 10.92 14.05 -22.38
C ALA A 39 10.42 13.36 -23.67
N LEU A 40 9.46 12.44 -23.56
CA LEU A 40 8.88 11.73 -24.70
C LEU A 40 7.96 12.62 -25.55
N HIS A 41 7.25 13.57 -24.94
CA HIS A 41 6.35 14.49 -25.65
C HIS A 41 7.09 15.41 -26.65
N GLN A 42 8.40 15.60 -26.49
CA GLN A 42 9.24 16.37 -27.40
C GLN A 42 9.64 15.58 -28.67
N MET A 43 9.27 14.30 -28.78
CA MET A 43 9.55 13.43 -29.91
C MET A 43 8.27 13.25 -30.76
N VAL A 44 8.41 13.26 -32.09
CA VAL A 44 7.34 12.84 -33.01
C VAL A 44 7.37 11.32 -33.11
N PHE A 45 6.30 10.65 -32.68
CA PHE A 45 6.17 9.19 -32.78
C PHE A 45 5.50 8.79 -34.10
N ASP A 46 6.02 7.74 -34.73
CA ASP A 46 5.27 7.01 -35.77
C ASP A 46 4.05 6.33 -35.12
N VAL A 47 2.91 6.34 -35.81
CA VAL A 47 1.56 6.02 -35.28
C VAL A 47 1.45 4.64 -34.60
N GLN A 48 2.40 3.73 -34.84
CA GLN A 48 2.35 2.34 -34.37
C GLN A 48 2.93 2.05 -32.98
N ILE A 49 3.79 2.90 -32.39
CA ILE A 49 4.41 2.61 -31.07
C ILE A 49 4.41 3.85 -30.18
N ASN A 50 3.48 3.90 -29.22
CA ASN A 50 3.40 4.98 -28.23
C ASN A 50 3.90 4.49 -26.84
N PRO A 51 5.06 4.98 -26.34
CA PRO A 51 5.61 4.57 -25.04
C PRO A 51 5.02 5.33 -23.84
N LEU A 52 4.14 6.31 -24.04
CA LEU A 52 3.52 7.08 -22.95
C LEU A 52 2.77 6.23 -21.90
N PRO A 53 2.03 5.16 -22.26
CA PRO A 53 1.34 4.31 -21.28
C PRO A 53 2.28 3.73 -20.22
N LEU A 54 3.56 3.54 -20.56
CA LEU A 54 4.60 3.01 -19.69
C LEU A 54 4.89 3.90 -18.48
N PHE A 55 4.59 5.20 -18.58
CA PHE A 55 4.76 6.18 -17.51
C PHE A 55 3.42 6.63 -16.91
N ILE A 56 2.35 6.69 -17.71
CA ILE A 56 1.01 7.08 -17.24
C ILE A 56 0.44 6.03 -16.30
N MET A 57 0.52 4.74 -16.66
CA MET A 57 -0.09 3.68 -15.84
C MET A 57 0.54 3.58 -14.44
N PRO A 58 1.87 3.54 -14.26
CA PRO A 58 2.48 3.55 -12.93
C PRO A 58 2.15 4.81 -12.12
N MET A 59 2.02 5.97 -12.78
CA MET A 59 1.64 7.21 -12.13
C MET A 59 0.21 7.14 -11.58
N VAL A 60 -0.75 6.63 -12.36
CA VAL A 60 -2.15 6.49 -11.94
C VAL A 60 -2.30 5.44 -10.84
N PHE A 61 -1.74 4.24 -11.03
CA PHE A 61 -1.80 3.17 -10.03
C PHE A 61 -1.05 3.56 -8.76
N GLY A 62 0.14 4.15 -8.88
CA GLY A 62 0.89 4.69 -7.74
C GLY A 62 0.10 5.76 -7.00
N GLY A 63 -0.52 6.71 -7.71
CA GLY A 63 -1.38 7.73 -7.13
C GLY A 63 -2.59 7.16 -6.38
N LEU A 64 -3.27 6.15 -6.95
CA LEU A 64 -4.37 5.44 -6.28
C LEU A 64 -3.88 4.74 -5.01
N THR A 65 -2.74 4.05 -5.05
CA THR A 65 -2.20 3.35 -3.87
C THR A 65 -1.85 4.32 -2.74
N LEU A 66 -1.38 5.53 -3.05
CA LEU A 66 -1.10 6.58 -2.07
C LEU A 66 -2.36 6.96 -1.26
N LEU A 67 -3.52 7.09 -1.91
CA LEU A 67 -4.78 7.44 -1.25
C LEU A 67 -5.12 6.46 -0.11
N PHE A 68 -4.76 5.19 -0.27
CA PHE A 68 -5.04 4.11 0.69
C PHE A 68 -3.95 3.97 1.75
N VAL A 69 -2.69 3.98 1.34
CA VAL A 69 -1.52 3.93 2.21
C VAL A 69 -1.58 5.03 3.28
N LEU A 70 -1.94 6.25 2.88
CA LEU A 70 -2.09 7.39 3.77
C LEU A 70 -3.12 7.17 4.89
N GLY A 71 -4.18 6.39 4.64
CA GLY A 71 -5.22 6.13 5.64
C GLY A 71 -4.69 5.49 6.92
N THR A 72 -3.66 4.64 6.80
CA THR A 72 -3.04 3.98 7.95
C THR A 72 -2.22 4.96 8.79
N ILE A 73 -1.44 5.82 8.15
CA ILE A 73 -0.62 6.84 8.82
C ILE A 73 -1.47 7.92 9.46
N ILE A 74 -2.46 8.44 8.73
CA ILE A 74 -3.40 9.42 9.24
C ILE A 74 -4.08 8.88 10.50
N ARG A 75 -4.47 7.60 10.50
CA ARG A 75 -5.03 6.95 11.69
C ARG A 75 -4.04 6.90 12.86
N MET A 76 -2.78 6.54 12.63
CA MET A 76 -1.77 6.51 13.70
C MET A 76 -1.52 7.88 14.29
N ILE A 77 -1.43 8.91 13.43
CA ILE A 77 -1.28 10.30 13.86
C ILE A 77 -2.53 10.78 14.61
N LEU A 78 -3.74 10.41 14.15
CA LEU A 78 -5.00 10.68 14.84
C LEU A 78 -5.06 10.00 16.21
N GLN A 79 -4.51 8.80 16.36
CA GLN A 79 -4.43 8.09 17.65
C GLN A 79 -3.44 8.78 18.60
N GLU A 80 -2.29 9.23 18.10
CA GLU A 80 -1.31 9.98 18.90
C GLU A 80 -1.89 11.30 19.41
N LEU A 81 -2.74 11.95 18.60
CA LEU A 81 -3.38 13.24 18.89
C LEU A 81 -4.82 13.09 19.47
N ALA A 82 -5.26 11.88 19.79
CA ALA A 82 -6.66 11.60 20.14
C ALA A 82 -7.16 12.37 21.37
N VAL A 83 -6.27 12.67 22.33
CA VAL A 83 -6.60 13.42 23.55
C VAL A 83 -6.91 14.89 23.22
N GLU A 84 -6.10 15.51 22.37
CA GLU A 84 -6.29 16.90 21.93
C GLU A 84 -7.57 17.03 21.10
N TYR A 85 -7.83 16.05 20.23
CA TYR A 85 -9.05 16.03 19.43
C TYR A 85 -10.31 15.80 20.24
N ARG A 86 -10.26 14.96 21.28
CA ARG A 86 -11.36 14.84 22.24
C ARG A 86 -11.63 16.15 22.97
N LEU A 87 -10.57 16.84 23.39
CA LEU A 87 -10.69 18.15 24.03
C LEU A 87 -11.35 19.19 23.09
N TRP A 88 -10.98 19.18 21.82
CA TRP A 88 -11.58 20.10 20.83
C TRP A 88 -13.03 19.75 20.50
N GLY A 89 -13.38 18.46 20.51
CA GLY A 89 -14.77 18.02 20.42
C GLY A 89 -15.61 18.53 21.59
N VAL A 90 -15.07 18.49 22.82
CA VAL A 90 -15.73 19.03 24.02
C VAL A 90 -15.84 20.56 23.96
N LEU A 91 -14.88 21.24 23.35
CA LEU A 91 -14.90 22.69 23.13
C LEU A 91 -15.82 23.14 21.97
N GLY A 92 -16.58 22.22 21.36
CA GLY A 92 -17.57 22.53 20.32
C GLY A 92 -16.98 22.67 18.91
N ALA A 93 -15.75 22.19 18.65
CA ALA A 93 -15.18 22.23 17.31
C ALA A 93 -15.94 21.29 16.36
N ASN A 94 -16.31 21.80 15.18
CA ASN A 94 -16.99 21.01 14.17
C ASN A 94 -16.04 19.96 13.55
N GLN A 95 -16.47 18.71 13.43
CA GLN A 95 -15.69 17.60 12.88
C GLN A 95 -15.17 17.88 11.45
N HIS A 96 -15.90 18.68 10.68
CA HIS A 96 -15.44 19.15 9.36
C HIS A 96 -14.22 20.05 9.43
N GLN A 97 -14.19 20.96 10.41
CA GLN A 97 -13.05 21.86 10.62
C GLN A 97 -11.82 21.05 11.06
N LEU A 98 -12.04 19.98 11.84
CA LEU A 98 -10.98 19.06 12.24
C LEU A 98 -10.41 18.28 11.05
N ALA A 99 -11.28 17.72 10.20
CA ALA A 99 -10.85 17.00 9.01
C ALA A 99 -10.09 17.89 8.01
N LEU A 100 -10.57 19.13 7.83
CA LEU A 100 -9.89 20.13 7.01
C LEU A 100 -8.52 20.48 7.58
N LEU A 101 -8.41 20.67 8.90
CA LEU A 101 -7.14 21.02 9.55
C LEU A 101 -6.07 19.94 9.31
N ILE A 102 -6.43 18.67 9.51
CA ILE A 102 -5.50 17.55 9.28
C ILE A 102 -5.14 17.46 7.80
N ALA A 103 -6.12 17.62 6.90
CA ALA A 103 -5.86 17.60 5.46
C ALA A 103 -4.86 18.69 5.04
N VAL A 104 -4.96 19.90 5.60
CA VAL A 104 -4.02 20.99 5.34
C VAL A 104 -2.63 20.68 5.90
N GLN A 105 -2.52 20.16 7.13
CA GLN A 105 -1.24 19.76 7.71
C GLN A 105 -0.55 18.68 6.87
N VAL A 106 -1.31 17.67 6.44
CA VAL A 106 -0.86 16.62 5.50
C VAL A 106 -0.37 17.26 4.21
N GLY A 107 -1.16 18.15 3.59
CA GLY A 107 -0.81 18.85 2.36
C GLY A 107 0.50 19.63 2.46
N ILE A 108 0.70 20.38 3.55
CA ILE A 108 1.95 21.15 3.76
C ILE A 108 3.15 20.20 3.84
N THR A 109 3.02 19.09 4.59
CA THR A 109 4.11 18.11 4.70
C THR A 109 4.41 17.45 3.37
N ALA A 110 3.38 17.11 2.59
CA ALA A 110 3.49 16.55 1.25
C ALA A 110 4.15 17.53 0.27
N PHE A 111 3.84 18.82 0.36
CA PHE A 111 4.44 19.85 -0.48
C PHE A 111 5.95 19.94 -0.29
N PHE A 112 6.44 20.06 0.95
CA PHE A 112 7.89 20.13 1.19
C PHE A 112 8.63 18.83 0.86
N SER A 113 8.04 17.69 1.20
CA SER A 113 8.63 16.38 0.87
C SER A 113 8.63 16.09 -0.63
N SER A 114 7.69 16.66 -1.40
CA SER A 114 7.63 16.46 -2.85
C SER A 114 8.84 17.02 -3.59
N TRP A 115 9.37 18.16 -3.15
CA TRP A 115 10.59 18.74 -3.72
C TRP A 115 11.81 17.85 -3.51
N LEU A 116 11.92 17.23 -2.33
CA LEU A 116 12.98 16.25 -2.05
C LEU A 116 12.84 15.01 -2.93
N GLY A 117 11.62 14.49 -3.08
CA GLY A 117 11.34 13.35 -3.96
C GLY A 117 11.63 13.65 -5.44
N TYR A 118 11.28 14.86 -5.91
CA TYR A 118 11.60 15.29 -7.27
C TYR A 118 13.12 15.39 -7.49
N GLY A 119 13.87 15.92 -6.52
CA GLY A 119 15.33 15.94 -6.56
C GLY A 119 15.93 14.53 -6.73
N LEU A 120 15.42 13.54 -5.97
CA LEU A 120 15.81 12.14 -6.15
C LEU A 120 15.44 11.60 -7.53
N ALA A 121 14.26 11.96 -8.05
CA ALA A 121 13.80 11.50 -9.35
C ALA A 121 14.75 11.96 -10.47
N VAL A 122 15.16 13.22 -10.45
CA VAL A 122 16.11 13.82 -11.40
C VAL A 122 17.45 13.06 -11.41
N VAL A 123 17.97 12.67 -10.24
CA VAL A 123 19.22 11.92 -10.16
C VAL A 123 19.03 10.49 -10.69
N SER A 124 17.91 9.86 -10.37
CA SER A 124 17.63 8.46 -10.71
C SER A 124 17.14 8.23 -12.15
N ILE A 125 16.67 9.27 -12.86
CA ILE A 125 15.96 9.05 -14.13
C ILE A 125 16.85 8.48 -15.21
N LYS A 126 18.08 9.01 -15.37
CA LYS A 126 19.04 8.51 -16.36
C LYS A 126 19.41 7.04 -16.16
N PRO A 127 19.86 6.59 -14.96
CA PRO A 127 20.21 5.19 -14.76
C PRO A 127 19.01 4.25 -14.87
N LEU A 128 17.84 4.62 -14.35
CA LEU A 128 16.64 3.78 -14.43
C LEU A 128 16.05 3.71 -15.84
N TYR A 129 16.07 4.82 -16.58
CA TYR A 129 15.66 4.83 -17.98
C TYR A 129 16.60 4.01 -18.84
N GLY A 130 17.92 4.10 -18.61
CA GLY A 130 18.89 3.23 -19.27
C GLY A 130 18.66 1.74 -18.98
N LEU A 131 18.33 1.41 -17.72
CA LEU A 131 17.95 0.04 -17.35
C LEU A 131 16.67 -0.40 -18.09
N LEU A 132 15.65 0.45 -18.15
CA LEU A 132 14.45 0.20 -18.94
C LEU A 132 14.77 0.00 -20.43
N GLN A 133 15.69 0.77 -21.01
CA GLN A 133 16.12 0.58 -22.41
C GLN A 133 16.84 -0.74 -22.65
N VAL A 134 17.67 -1.22 -21.72
CA VAL A 134 18.30 -2.55 -21.82
C VAL A 134 17.23 -3.65 -21.86
N TYR A 135 16.21 -3.53 -21.00
CA TYR A 135 15.14 -4.52 -20.88
C TYR A 135 13.99 -4.36 -21.88
N ILE A 136 13.78 -3.23 -22.54
CA ILE A 136 12.66 -3.05 -23.48
C ILE A 136 13.19 -2.93 -24.92
N GLY A 137 14.42 -2.46 -25.08
CA GLY A 137 15.03 -2.15 -26.36
C GLY A 137 14.78 -0.71 -26.79
N HIS A 138 15.72 -0.19 -27.59
CA HIS A 138 15.68 1.20 -28.08
C HIS A 138 14.56 1.49 -29.08
N ILE A 139 13.88 0.45 -29.59
CA ILE A 139 12.74 0.56 -30.51
C ILE A 139 11.51 1.12 -29.77
N TRP A 140 11.27 0.66 -28.54
CA TRP A 140 10.15 1.11 -27.72
C TRP A 140 10.51 2.32 -26.85
N LEU A 141 11.77 2.46 -26.43
CA LEU A 141 12.26 3.59 -25.64
C LEU A 141 13.43 4.26 -26.35
N PRO A 142 13.17 5.29 -27.17
CA PRO A 142 14.23 5.99 -27.89
C PRO A 142 15.19 6.68 -26.93
N ASN A 143 16.38 7.04 -27.39
CA ASN A 143 17.31 7.81 -26.57
C ASN A 143 16.78 9.23 -26.39
N VAL A 144 16.40 9.57 -25.16
CA VAL A 144 15.89 10.91 -24.81
C VAL A 144 16.83 11.61 -23.84
N THR A 145 17.07 12.90 -24.07
CA THR A 145 17.84 13.73 -23.15
C THR A 145 16.94 14.27 -22.04
N PHE A 146 17.13 13.79 -20.82
CA PHE A 146 16.44 14.33 -19.64
C PHE A 146 17.03 15.67 -19.23
N ARG A 147 16.21 16.72 -19.27
CA ARG A 147 16.52 18.05 -18.74
C ARG A 147 15.77 18.27 -17.44
N ILE A 148 16.41 18.97 -16.51
CA ILE A 148 15.75 19.40 -15.27
C ILE A 148 14.75 20.50 -15.65
N SER A 149 13.48 20.31 -15.32
CA SER A 149 12.41 21.28 -15.61
C SER A 149 11.67 21.65 -14.33
N GLY A 150 11.68 22.94 -14.01
CA GLY A 150 10.93 23.48 -12.87
C GLY A 150 9.42 23.25 -13.00
N GLU A 151 8.89 23.21 -14.22
CA GLU A 151 7.47 22.94 -14.48
C GLU A 151 7.07 21.52 -14.08
N VAL A 152 7.92 20.53 -14.40
CA VAL A 152 7.73 19.13 -14.00
C VAL A 152 7.81 19.01 -12.47
N GLY A 153 8.77 19.71 -11.84
CA GLY A 153 8.87 19.79 -10.39
C GLY A 153 7.60 20.36 -9.74
N LEU A 154 7.09 21.49 -10.24
CA LEU A 154 5.85 22.09 -9.75
C LEU A 154 4.64 21.18 -9.98
N GLY A 155 4.54 20.55 -11.16
CA GLY A 155 3.48 19.61 -11.48
C GLY A 155 3.46 18.41 -10.52
N THR A 156 4.62 17.84 -10.22
CA THR A 156 4.73 16.73 -9.26
C THR A 156 4.34 17.16 -7.85
N SER A 157 4.76 18.35 -7.43
CA SER A 157 4.41 18.91 -6.12
C SER A 157 2.90 19.13 -5.97
N LEU A 158 2.25 19.70 -6.98
CA LEU A 158 0.81 19.95 -6.98
C LEU A 158 0.00 18.64 -6.98
N ILE A 159 0.39 17.66 -7.79
CA ILE A 159 -0.29 16.35 -7.84
C ILE A 159 -0.18 15.64 -6.49
N VAL A 160 1.03 15.54 -5.93
CA VAL A 160 1.26 14.86 -4.65
C VAL A 160 0.54 15.57 -3.51
N THR A 161 0.62 16.90 -3.47
CA THR A 161 -0.06 17.72 -2.44
C THR A 161 -1.58 17.58 -2.55
N GLY A 162 -2.14 17.65 -3.77
CA GLY A 162 -3.57 17.47 -4.01
C GLY A 162 -4.06 16.09 -3.57
N LEU A 163 -3.37 15.02 -3.97
CA LEU A 163 -3.68 13.66 -3.53
C LEU A 163 -3.58 13.50 -2.00
N ALA A 164 -2.58 14.13 -1.38
CA ALA A 164 -2.38 14.08 0.06
C ALA A 164 -3.49 14.82 0.82
N VAL A 165 -3.93 15.99 0.36
CA VAL A 165 -5.05 16.75 0.94
C VAL A 165 -6.36 15.99 0.79
N VAL A 166 -6.66 15.48 -0.41
CA VAL A 166 -7.88 14.71 -0.68
C VAL A 166 -7.91 13.44 0.17
N SER A 167 -6.81 12.69 0.21
CA SER A 167 -6.66 11.51 1.06
C SER A 167 -6.79 11.87 2.54
N GLY A 168 -6.09 12.93 2.99
CA GLY A 168 -6.13 13.49 4.33
C GLY A 168 -7.56 13.76 4.80
N PHE A 169 -8.32 14.47 3.97
CA PHE A 169 -9.69 14.85 4.26
C PHE A 169 -10.62 13.64 4.28
N ILE A 170 -10.58 12.79 3.24
CA ILE A 170 -11.44 11.60 3.13
C ILE A 170 -11.18 10.65 4.30
N ASN A 171 -9.92 10.34 4.58
CA ASN A 171 -9.56 9.37 5.61
C ASN A 171 -9.83 9.90 7.02
N THR A 172 -9.60 11.18 7.28
CA THR A 172 -9.93 11.81 8.56
C THR A 172 -11.43 11.89 8.79
N ARG A 173 -12.19 12.31 7.78
CA ARG A 173 -13.65 12.37 7.84
C ARG A 173 -14.27 10.97 8.05
N ARG A 174 -13.73 9.95 7.36
CA ARG A 174 -14.11 8.54 7.58
C ARG A 174 -13.83 8.06 9.01
N LEU A 175 -12.80 8.59 9.68
CA LEU A 175 -12.46 8.20 11.04
C LEU A 175 -13.33 8.90 12.10
N LEU A 176 -13.83 10.12 11.81
CA LEU A 176 -14.59 10.94 12.76
C LEU A 176 -16.12 10.70 12.74
N TRP A 177 -16.68 10.23 11.61
CA TRP A 177 -18.13 10.07 11.45
C TRP A 177 -18.56 8.62 11.60
N ASP A 178 -19.10 8.20 12.75
CA ASP A 178 -19.35 6.77 13.02
C ASP A 178 -20.65 6.20 12.41
N HIS A 179 -21.70 7.01 12.22
CA HIS A 179 -23.03 6.51 11.82
C HIS A 179 -23.25 6.43 10.30
N HIS A 180 -22.97 7.51 9.54
CA HIS A 180 -23.04 7.53 8.07
C HIS A 180 -21.91 6.74 7.39
N ARG A 181 -20.82 6.48 8.12
CA ARG A 181 -19.69 5.64 7.71
C ARG A 181 -20.14 4.25 7.30
N ARG A 182 -20.98 3.59 8.10
CA ARG A 182 -21.37 2.20 7.84
C ARG A 182 -22.16 2.08 6.54
N ILE A 183 -23.04 3.05 6.26
CA ILE A 183 -23.88 3.09 5.04
C ILE A 183 -23.03 3.39 3.80
N LEU A 184 -22.22 4.46 3.79
CA LEU A 184 -21.42 4.82 2.61
C LEU A 184 -20.36 3.76 2.28
N THR A 185 -19.66 3.21 3.30
CA THR A 185 -18.73 2.10 3.06
C THR A 185 -19.45 0.82 2.65
N SER A 186 -20.67 0.57 3.16
CA SER A 186 -21.47 -0.57 2.73
C SER A 186 -21.97 -0.41 1.30
N LEU A 187 -22.30 0.81 0.85
CA LEU A 187 -22.72 1.11 -0.52
C LEU A 187 -21.56 0.98 -1.50
N LEU A 188 -20.42 1.61 -1.20
CA LEU A 188 -19.20 1.45 -2.03
C LEU A 188 -18.74 -0.01 -2.07
N PHE A 189 -18.92 -0.74 -0.98
CA PHE A 189 -18.66 -2.18 -0.93
C PHE A 189 -19.64 -2.95 -1.80
N ALA A 190 -20.94 -2.68 -1.68
CA ALA A 190 -21.97 -3.30 -2.50
C ALA A 190 -21.71 -3.05 -3.98
N ILE A 191 -21.34 -1.83 -4.37
CA ILE A 191 -20.95 -1.49 -5.75
C ILE A 191 -19.72 -2.30 -6.18
N SER A 192 -18.69 -2.39 -5.34
CA SER A 192 -17.48 -3.18 -5.67
C SER A 192 -17.75 -4.68 -5.75
N LEU A 193 -18.67 -5.20 -4.94
CA LEU A 193 -19.06 -6.59 -4.93
C LEU A 193 -19.93 -6.91 -6.15
N VAL A 194 -20.86 -6.02 -6.50
CA VAL A 194 -21.65 -6.10 -7.74
C VAL A 194 -20.72 -6.02 -8.95
N GLY A 195 -19.75 -5.10 -8.97
CA GLY A 195 -18.73 -5.01 -10.00
C GLY A 195 -17.88 -6.28 -10.13
N LEU A 196 -17.49 -6.89 -9.00
CA LEU A 196 -16.78 -8.17 -8.99
C LEU A 196 -17.66 -9.31 -9.50
N ILE A 197 -18.95 -9.35 -9.13
CA ILE A 197 -19.92 -10.36 -9.61
C ILE A 197 -20.13 -10.21 -11.11
N ILE A 198 -20.34 -8.99 -11.61
CA ILE A 198 -20.48 -8.71 -13.05
C ILE A 198 -19.21 -9.12 -13.79
N ALA A 199 -18.02 -8.82 -13.26
CA ALA A 199 -16.75 -9.23 -13.87
C ALA A 199 -16.59 -10.76 -13.91
N ASN A 200 -16.99 -11.48 -12.85
CA ASN A 200 -17.01 -12.94 -12.84
C ASN A 200 -18.06 -13.52 -13.80
N TYR A 201 -19.21 -12.86 -13.96
CA TYR A 201 -20.24 -13.25 -14.92
C TYR A 201 -19.78 -13.01 -16.37
N GLN A 202 -19.12 -11.89 -16.67
CA GLN A 202 -18.51 -11.63 -17.97
C GLN A 202 -17.42 -12.64 -18.30
N ALA A 203 -16.61 -13.01 -17.31
CA ALA A 203 -15.63 -14.10 -17.42
C ALA A 203 -16.30 -15.45 -17.75
N LEU A 204 -17.55 -15.67 -17.34
CA LEU A 204 -18.28 -16.91 -17.59
C LEU A 204 -19.06 -16.93 -18.92
N MET A 205 -19.54 -15.78 -19.40
CA MET A 205 -20.46 -15.70 -20.55
C MET A 205 -19.86 -15.22 -21.87
N ASN A 206 -18.68 -14.58 -21.87
CA ASN A 206 -18.10 -14.10 -23.13
C ASN A 206 -17.60 -15.29 -23.99
N GLU A 207 -18.07 -15.34 -25.24
CA GLU A 207 -17.67 -16.34 -26.24
C GLU A 207 -16.22 -16.16 -26.74
N VAL A 208 -15.72 -17.23 -27.33
CA VAL A 208 -14.33 -17.71 -27.38
C VAL A 208 -13.34 -16.84 -28.19
N GLU A 209 -13.79 -15.87 -28.99
CA GLU A 209 -12.93 -15.32 -30.06
C GLU A 209 -12.17 -14.01 -29.75
N ASP A 210 -12.61 -13.20 -28.78
CA ASP A 210 -11.95 -11.93 -28.43
C ASP A 210 -11.45 -11.92 -26.97
N TYR A 211 -10.54 -12.84 -26.66
CA TYR A 211 -9.93 -12.98 -25.34
C TYR A 211 -8.93 -11.84 -25.05
N ASN A 212 -9.47 -10.66 -24.81
CA ASN A 212 -8.70 -9.53 -24.34
C ASN A 212 -8.36 -9.75 -22.86
N GLY A 213 -7.06 -9.77 -22.50
CA GLY A 213 -6.57 -9.72 -21.11
C GLY A 213 -7.20 -8.59 -20.25
N ASN A 214 -7.96 -7.70 -20.89
CA ASN A 214 -8.85 -6.72 -20.32
C ASN A 214 -9.90 -7.29 -19.33
N VAL A 215 -10.53 -8.46 -19.59
CA VAL A 215 -11.51 -9.04 -18.64
C VAL A 215 -10.83 -9.43 -17.32
N PHE A 216 -9.64 -10.04 -17.42
CA PHE A 216 -8.84 -10.39 -16.25
C PHE A 216 -8.34 -9.15 -15.51
N LEU A 217 -7.96 -8.08 -16.22
CA LEU A 217 -7.61 -6.78 -15.61
C LEU A 217 -8.78 -6.13 -14.88
N VAL A 218 -9.98 -6.16 -15.47
CA VAL A 218 -11.20 -5.64 -14.83
C VAL A 218 -11.51 -6.42 -13.55
N LEU A 219 -11.37 -7.74 -13.56
CA LEU A 219 -11.56 -8.58 -12.38
C LEU A 219 -10.51 -8.28 -11.29
N LEU A 220 -9.25 -8.16 -11.67
CA LEU A 220 -8.14 -7.80 -10.79
C LEU A 220 -8.39 -6.42 -10.15
N PHE A 221 -8.84 -5.44 -10.95
CA PHE A 221 -9.19 -4.09 -10.48
C PHE A 221 -10.31 -4.13 -9.42
N TRP A 222 -11.42 -4.83 -9.67
CA TRP A 222 -12.52 -4.95 -8.71
C TRP A 222 -12.10 -5.71 -7.44
N LEU A 223 -11.28 -6.75 -7.58
CA LEU A 223 -10.75 -7.50 -6.45
C LEU A 223 -9.86 -6.64 -5.56
N ILE A 224 -8.98 -5.82 -6.15
CA ILE A 224 -8.18 -4.84 -5.41
C ILE A 224 -9.08 -3.84 -4.68
N LEU A 225 -10.11 -3.31 -5.34
CA LEU A 225 -11.06 -2.38 -4.69
C LEU A 225 -11.77 -3.02 -3.49
N VAL A 226 -12.20 -4.29 -3.61
CA VAL A 226 -12.80 -5.03 -2.50
C VAL A 226 -11.81 -5.21 -1.35
N GLN A 227 -10.56 -5.60 -1.63
CA GLN A 227 -9.52 -5.77 -0.62
C GLN A 227 -9.15 -4.46 0.08
N ILE A 228 -9.17 -3.34 -0.64
CA ILE A 228 -8.92 -2.03 -0.07
C ILE A 228 -10.03 -1.65 0.92
N GLN A 229 -11.29 -1.93 0.58
CA GLN A 229 -12.44 -1.55 1.41
C GLN A 229 -12.64 -2.51 2.59
N MET A 230 -12.55 -3.82 2.35
CA MET A 230 -12.80 -4.87 3.34
C MET A 230 -11.54 -5.44 3.98
N GLY A 231 -10.34 -5.13 3.49
CA GLY A 231 -9.11 -5.66 4.05
C GLY A 231 -8.97 -5.36 5.53
N ARG A 232 -9.31 -4.14 5.97
CA ARG A 232 -9.26 -3.79 7.39
C ARG A 232 -10.23 -4.60 8.26
N PRO A 233 -11.55 -4.64 7.98
CA PRO A 233 -12.46 -5.47 8.77
C PRO A 233 -12.08 -6.96 8.69
N ILE A 234 -11.70 -7.48 7.52
CA ILE A 234 -11.25 -8.87 7.33
C ILE A 234 -10.04 -9.18 8.23
N MET A 235 -8.99 -8.34 8.19
CA MET A 235 -7.79 -8.52 9.02
C MET A 235 -8.13 -8.48 10.51
N THR A 236 -8.94 -7.51 10.95
CA THR A 236 -9.33 -7.41 12.37
C THR A 236 -10.24 -8.54 12.82
N TRP A 237 -11.12 -9.03 11.95
CA TRP A 237 -11.97 -10.18 12.21
C TRP A 237 -11.14 -11.45 12.33
N GLY A 238 -10.23 -11.70 11.38
CA GLY A 238 -9.31 -12.83 11.43
C GLY A 238 -8.45 -12.83 12.69
N ALA A 239 -7.86 -11.67 13.03
CA ALA A 239 -7.09 -11.52 14.27
C ALA A 239 -7.93 -11.79 15.53
N LYS A 240 -9.22 -11.38 15.56
CA LYS A 240 -10.13 -11.69 16.66
C LYS A 240 -10.46 -13.18 16.78
N GLN A 241 -10.61 -13.89 15.66
CA GLN A 241 -10.82 -15.34 15.70
C GLN A 241 -9.59 -16.06 16.24
N ILE A 242 -8.40 -15.67 15.79
CA ILE A 242 -7.14 -16.17 16.35
C ILE A 242 -7.05 -15.88 17.84
N MET A 243 -7.38 -14.65 18.27
CA MET A 243 -7.39 -14.26 19.68
C MET A 243 -8.32 -15.15 20.52
N LYS A 244 -9.50 -15.53 20.01
CA LYS A 244 -10.42 -16.45 20.72
C LYS A 244 -9.81 -17.84 20.90
N LEU A 245 -9.08 -18.32 19.89
CA LEU A 245 -8.41 -19.62 19.89
C LEU A 245 -7.10 -19.62 20.71
N THR A 246 -6.58 -18.45 21.10
CA THR A 246 -5.31 -18.35 21.81
C THR A 246 -5.46 -18.62 23.31
N PRO A 247 -4.63 -19.49 23.93
CA PRO A 247 -4.64 -19.76 25.37
C PRO A 247 -4.23 -18.54 26.23
N THR A 248 -4.39 -18.65 27.55
CA THR A 248 -4.10 -17.59 28.54
C THR A 248 -2.60 -17.30 28.69
N GLY A 249 -2.28 -16.18 29.34
CA GLY A 249 -0.90 -15.75 29.61
C GLY A 249 -0.30 -14.87 28.51
N LEU A 250 0.99 -15.03 28.26
CA LEU A 250 1.78 -14.17 27.37
C LEU A 250 1.28 -14.18 25.91
N LEU A 251 0.77 -15.33 25.45
CA LEU A 251 0.18 -15.47 24.12
C LEU A 251 -1.13 -14.68 23.97
N LYS A 252 -1.93 -14.55 25.03
CA LYS A 252 -3.18 -13.76 25.01
C LYS A 252 -2.91 -12.26 24.91
N VAL A 253 -1.87 -11.80 25.59
CA VAL A 253 -1.43 -10.39 25.52
C VAL A 253 -0.96 -10.08 24.10
N ALA A 254 -0.15 -10.96 23.50
CA ALA A 254 0.33 -10.84 22.14
C ALA A 254 -0.82 -10.85 21.11
N SER A 255 -1.79 -11.77 21.23
CA SER A 255 -2.90 -11.87 20.28
C SER A 255 -3.90 -10.70 20.41
N CYS A 256 -4.15 -10.20 21.62
CA CYS A 256 -4.96 -9.00 21.85
C CYS A 256 -4.35 -7.78 21.16
N ARG A 257 -3.03 -7.59 21.27
CA ARG A 257 -2.31 -6.48 20.62
C ARG A 257 -2.32 -6.58 19.10
N SER A 258 -2.11 -7.78 18.57
CA SER A 258 -2.23 -8.04 17.13
C SER A 258 -3.57 -7.55 16.56
N THR A 259 -4.69 -7.72 17.29
CA THR A 259 -6.00 -7.24 16.80
C THR A 259 -6.07 -5.73 16.55
N GLY A 260 -5.31 -4.92 17.30
CA GLY A 260 -5.23 -3.47 17.12
C GLY A 260 -4.43 -3.07 15.88
N ASN A 261 -3.38 -3.83 15.58
CA ASN A 261 -2.38 -3.56 14.55
C ASN A 261 -2.61 -4.32 13.23
N ALA A 262 -3.53 -5.30 13.19
CA ALA A 262 -3.79 -6.15 12.02
C ALA A 262 -4.07 -5.36 10.72
N SER A 263 -4.64 -4.16 10.82
CA SER A 263 -4.93 -3.31 9.65
C SER A 263 -3.70 -2.77 8.92
N VAL A 264 -2.52 -2.83 9.54
CA VAL A 264 -1.26 -2.39 8.92
C VAL A 264 -0.90 -3.22 7.69
N ASN A 265 -1.35 -4.48 7.65
CA ASN A 265 -0.98 -5.43 6.59
C ASN A 265 -1.87 -5.33 5.34
N VAL A 266 -2.92 -4.50 5.36
CA VAL A 266 -3.85 -4.37 4.21
C VAL A 266 -3.16 -3.95 2.91
N PRO A 267 -2.23 -2.98 2.90
CA PRO A 267 -1.52 -2.61 1.67
C PRO A 267 -0.62 -3.74 1.13
N ILE A 268 -0.10 -4.60 2.02
CA ILE A 268 0.68 -5.77 1.65
C ILE A 268 -0.21 -6.81 0.95
N LEU A 269 -1.43 -7.02 1.45
CA LEU A 269 -2.43 -7.88 0.80
C LEU A 269 -2.74 -7.41 -0.62
N VAL A 270 -3.00 -6.12 -0.79
CA VAL A 270 -3.31 -5.51 -2.10
C VAL A 270 -2.13 -5.69 -3.07
N LEU A 271 -0.90 -5.42 -2.62
CA LEU A 271 0.29 -5.59 -3.43
C LEU A 271 0.47 -7.04 -3.87
N GLN A 272 0.31 -7.99 -2.94
CA GLN A 272 0.47 -9.40 -3.23
C GLN A 272 -0.56 -9.88 -4.24
N SER A 273 -1.81 -9.42 -4.15
CA SER A 273 -2.86 -9.77 -5.09
C SER A 273 -2.65 -9.14 -6.47
N LEU A 274 -2.10 -7.92 -6.53
CA LEU A 274 -1.65 -7.30 -7.78
C LEU A 274 -0.54 -8.13 -8.45
N ILE A 275 0.48 -8.51 -7.67
CA ILE A 275 1.59 -9.35 -8.14
C ILE A 275 1.06 -10.66 -8.71
N TYR A 276 0.24 -11.37 -7.92
CA TYR A 276 -0.28 -12.66 -8.31
C TYR A 276 -1.16 -12.56 -9.55
N GLY A 277 -2.05 -11.56 -9.61
CA GLY A 277 -2.89 -11.32 -10.77
C GLY A 277 -2.06 -11.00 -12.03
N LEU A 278 -0.97 -10.23 -11.92
CA LEU A 278 -0.10 -9.95 -13.06
C LEU A 278 0.61 -11.22 -13.56
N ILE A 279 1.07 -12.09 -12.66
CA ILE A 279 1.66 -13.40 -13.03
C ILE A 279 0.63 -14.23 -13.80
N MET A 280 -0.61 -14.26 -13.32
CA MET A 280 -1.69 -15.02 -13.96
C MET A 280 -2.06 -14.45 -15.34
N LEU A 281 -2.02 -13.13 -15.51
CA LEU A 281 -2.27 -12.50 -16.81
C LEU A 281 -1.17 -12.83 -17.83
N LEU A 282 0.09 -12.78 -17.40
CA LEU A 282 1.25 -12.96 -18.27
C LEU A 282 1.54 -14.44 -18.57
N TYR A 283 1.33 -15.33 -17.61
CA TYR A 283 1.72 -16.75 -17.73
C TYR A 283 0.55 -17.72 -17.66
N GLY A 284 -0.68 -17.27 -17.40
CA GLY A 284 -1.82 -18.15 -17.13
C GLY A 284 -2.26 -19.02 -18.31
N PHE A 285 -2.22 -18.48 -19.53
CA PHE A 285 -2.77 -19.11 -20.73
C PHE A 285 -1.66 -19.59 -21.69
N GLY A 286 -1.65 -20.89 -21.96
CA GLY A 286 -0.75 -21.56 -22.90
C GLY A 286 -1.24 -21.46 -24.34
N GLY A 287 -1.11 -20.28 -24.93
CA GLY A 287 -1.46 -20.05 -26.35
C GLY A 287 -0.63 -18.95 -27.02
N THR A 288 0.14 -18.17 -26.27
CA THR A 288 1.10 -17.24 -26.86
C THR A 288 2.46 -17.95 -26.91
N GLY A 289 2.94 -18.25 -28.13
CA GLY A 289 4.31 -18.72 -28.33
C GLY A 289 5.25 -17.82 -27.54
N GLY A 290 6.05 -18.44 -26.66
CA GLY A 290 6.87 -17.82 -25.62
C GLY A 290 6.82 -16.30 -25.60
N GLN A 291 5.92 -15.72 -24.79
CA GLN A 291 6.04 -14.30 -24.47
C GLN A 291 7.47 -14.06 -24.01
N ASP A 292 8.16 -13.19 -24.74
CA ASP A 292 9.54 -12.82 -24.48
C ASP A 292 9.67 -12.51 -22.98
N ILE A 293 10.44 -13.32 -22.24
CA ILE A 293 10.65 -13.17 -20.78
C ILE A 293 10.98 -11.71 -20.45
N LYS A 294 11.64 -11.04 -21.39
CA LYS A 294 11.92 -9.62 -21.45
C LYS A 294 10.66 -8.73 -21.31
N ASN A 295 9.63 -8.92 -22.13
CA ASN A 295 8.37 -8.16 -22.05
C ASN A 295 7.58 -8.41 -20.75
N VAL A 296 7.70 -9.62 -20.21
CA VAL A 296 7.09 -9.97 -18.91
C VAL A 296 7.81 -9.27 -17.75
N ILE A 297 9.13 -9.35 -17.70
CA ILE A 297 9.94 -8.67 -16.66
C ILE A 297 9.68 -7.16 -16.70
N VAL A 298 9.60 -6.59 -17.89
CA VAL A 298 9.28 -5.18 -18.12
C VAL A 298 7.91 -4.83 -17.53
N SER A 299 6.88 -5.59 -17.90
CA SER A 299 5.53 -5.42 -17.35
C SER A 299 5.54 -5.53 -15.83
N PHE A 300 6.31 -6.46 -15.27
CA PHE A 300 6.44 -6.61 -13.82
C PHE A 300 7.10 -5.39 -13.15
N ILE A 301 8.23 -4.90 -13.69
CA ILE A 301 8.94 -3.73 -13.16
C ILE A 301 8.04 -2.50 -13.17
N ILE A 302 7.30 -2.29 -14.27
CA ILE A 302 6.46 -1.10 -14.47
C ILE A 302 5.17 -1.18 -13.64
N TYR A 303 4.47 -2.31 -13.66
CA TYR A 303 3.15 -2.44 -13.03
C TYR A 303 3.19 -2.81 -11.56
N VAL A 304 4.17 -3.59 -11.10
CA VAL A 304 4.32 -3.98 -9.69
C VAL A 304 5.28 -3.07 -8.95
N GLY A 305 6.34 -2.60 -9.61
CA GLY A 305 7.41 -1.84 -8.94
C GLY A 305 6.89 -0.57 -8.26
N ALA A 306 6.04 0.19 -8.95
CA ALA A 306 5.47 1.45 -8.47
C ALA A 306 4.55 1.28 -7.23
N PRO A 307 3.50 0.44 -7.27
CA PRO A 307 2.72 0.07 -6.08
C PRO A 307 3.56 -0.57 -4.98
N GLY A 308 4.53 -1.41 -5.35
CA GLY A 308 5.41 -2.13 -4.42
C GLY A 308 6.26 -1.18 -3.58
N LEU A 309 6.89 -0.20 -4.21
CA LEU A 309 7.69 0.82 -3.53
C LEU A 309 6.85 1.63 -2.54
N LEU A 310 5.61 1.99 -2.89
CA LEU A 310 4.71 2.73 -2.00
C LEU A 310 4.25 1.90 -0.81
N VAL A 311 4.02 0.61 -1.00
CA VAL A 311 3.64 -0.30 0.08
C VAL A 311 4.82 -0.54 1.03
N ILE A 312 6.03 -0.71 0.51
CA ILE A 312 7.25 -0.80 1.33
C ILE A 312 7.45 0.50 2.12
N ALA A 313 7.32 1.65 1.46
CA ALA A 313 7.41 2.95 2.14
C ALA A 313 6.36 3.08 3.26
N ASN A 314 5.16 2.55 3.05
CA ASN A 314 4.13 2.50 4.08
C ASN A 314 4.50 1.61 5.26
N VAL A 315 4.98 0.40 5.02
CA VAL A 315 5.40 -0.50 6.09
C VAL A 315 6.50 0.15 6.93
N ILE A 316 7.47 0.82 6.29
CA ILE A 316 8.55 1.54 6.98
C ILE A 316 8.01 2.72 7.80
N SER A 317 7.18 3.59 7.20
CA SER A 317 6.62 4.74 7.93
C SER A 317 5.74 4.30 9.11
N VAL A 318 4.93 3.26 8.93
CA VAL A 318 4.14 2.66 10.00
C VAL A 318 5.04 2.08 11.09
N ALA A 319 6.09 1.34 10.73
CA ALA A 319 7.04 0.80 11.69
C ALA A 319 7.70 1.90 12.53
N MET A 320 8.15 2.98 11.88
CA MET A 320 8.78 4.11 12.56
C MET A 320 7.81 4.86 13.49
N LEU A 321 6.53 4.99 13.10
CA LEU A 321 5.49 5.59 13.95
C LEU A 321 5.13 4.67 15.14
N ASN A 322 4.94 3.38 14.88
CA ASN A 322 4.67 2.37 15.91
C ASN A 322 5.81 2.24 16.91
N GLY A 323 7.06 2.52 16.54
CA GLY A 323 8.21 2.49 17.45
C GLY A 323 8.01 3.33 18.72
N ARG A 324 7.32 4.49 18.62
CA ARG A 324 7.02 5.35 19.79
C ARG A 324 5.97 4.74 20.71
N GLN A 325 4.96 4.11 20.12
CA GLN A 325 3.92 3.40 20.87
C GLN A 325 4.47 2.13 21.52
N GLN A 326 5.31 1.40 20.81
CA GLN A 326 6.05 0.24 21.32
C GLN A 326 6.91 0.60 22.53
N GLN A 327 7.58 1.77 22.54
CA GLN A 327 8.35 2.20 23.71
C GLN A 327 7.47 2.44 24.95
N ARG A 328 6.27 3.01 24.79
CA ARG A 328 5.32 3.18 25.91
C ARG A 328 4.83 1.83 26.42
N ASP A 329 4.53 0.92 25.51
CA ASP A 329 4.07 -0.44 25.85
C ASP A 329 5.16 -1.27 26.54
N ILE A 330 6.42 -1.16 26.09
CA ILE A 330 7.56 -1.82 26.73
C ILE A 330 7.75 -1.27 28.15
N LYS A 331 7.62 0.05 28.34
CA LYS A 331 7.65 0.66 29.69
C LYS A 331 6.52 0.15 30.58
N GLN A 332 5.31 -0.05 30.05
CA GLN A 332 4.20 -0.62 30.81
C GLN A 332 4.42 -2.09 31.15
N LEU A 333 4.81 -2.93 30.19
CA LEU A 333 5.06 -4.35 30.43
C LEU A 333 6.22 -4.57 31.41
N THR A 334 7.25 -3.75 31.32
CA THR A 334 8.36 -3.84 32.28
C THR A 334 7.98 -3.38 33.68
N ARG A 335 7.05 -2.41 33.83
CA ARG A 335 6.46 -2.07 35.14
C ARG A 335 5.59 -3.20 35.70
N LEU A 336 4.99 -4.01 34.82
CA LEU A 336 4.25 -5.22 35.18
C LEU A 336 5.17 -6.43 35.48
N GLY A 337 6.49 -6.25 35.49
CA GLY A 337 7.45 -7.28 35.88
C GLY A 337 7.94 -8.19 34.75
N PHE A 338 7.69 -7.87 33.48
CA PHE A 338 8.17 -8.69 32.36
C PHE A 338 9.70 -8.65 32.25
N SER A 339 10.31 -9.85 32.18
CA SER A 339 11.74 -10.00 31.88
C SER A 339 12.06 -9.71 30.40
N PHE A 340 13.33 -9.46 30.10
CA PHE A 340 13.80 -9.22 28.73
C PHE A 340 13.42 -10.33 27.74
N ASN A 341 13.64 -11.60 28.13
CA ASN A 341 13.32 -12.75 27.30
C ASN A 341 11.80 -12.91 27.09
N MET A 342 11.00 -12.55 28.10
CA MET A 342 9.54 -12.53 27.97
C MET A 342 9.08 -11.45 26.99
N LEU A 343 9.71 -10.27 26.97
CA LEU A 343 9.40 -9.19 26.02
C LEU A 343 9.73 -9.57 24.58
N LEU A 344 10.92 -10.15 24.34
CA LEU A 344 11.30 -10.63 23.00
C LEU A 344 10.31 -11.69 22.50
N ARG A 345 9.98 -12.65 23.35
CA ARG A 345 9.04 -13.73 23.00
C ARG A 345 7.63 -13.19 22.74
N GLU A 346 7.14 -12.27 23.56
CA GLU A 346 5.82 -11.64 23.37
C GLU A 346 5.72 -10.92 22.04
N ARG A 347 6.73 -10.13 21.69
CA ARG A 347 6.77 -9.37 20.42
C ARG A 347 6.92 -10.26 19.19
N SER A 348 7.65 -11.36 19.29
CA SER A 348 7.71 -12.37 18.22
C SER A 348 6.34 -13.04 17.99
N TRP A 349 5.62 -13.35 19.06
CA TRP A 349 4.26 -13.90 18.97
C TRP A 349 3.25 -12.90 18.43
N GLU A 350 3.33 -11.63 18.84
CA GLU A 350 2.47 -10.56 18.30
C GLU A 350 2.63 -10.47 16.78
N SER A 351 3.88 -10.44 16.30
CA SER A 351 4.20 -10.39 14.87
C SER A 351 3.67 -11.61 14.12
N CYS A 352 3.79 -12.81 14.71
CA CYS A 352 3.24 -14.03 14.15
C CYS A 352 1.71 -13.97 14.02
N PHE A 353 1.01 -13.60 15.10
CA PHE A 353 -0.45 -13.47 15.10
C PHE A 353 -0.95 -12.36 14.16
N GLN A 354 -0.12 -11.36 13.86
CA GLN A 354 -0.48 -10.30 12.90
C GLN A 354 -0.38 -10.80 11.44
N VAL A 355 0.55 -11.71 11.15
CA VAL A 355 0.78 -12.25 9.80
C VAL A 355 -0.17 -13.40 9.46
N MET A 356 -0.65 -14.17 10.44
CA MET A 356 -1.56 -15.30 10.17
C MET A 356 -2.86 -14.91 9.43
N PRO A 357 -3.62 -13.86 9.83
CA PRO A 357 -4.79 -13.40 9.07
C PRO A 357 -4.44 -12.94 7.65
N LEU A 358 -3.24 -12.37 7.47
CA LEU A 358 -2.72 -11.94 6.17
C LEU A 358 -2.55 -13.16 5.25
N LEU A 359 -1.82 -14.17 5.71
CA LEU A 359 -1.57 -15.41 4.95
C LEU A 359 -2.87 -16.10 4.53
N ILE A 360 -3.82 -16.27 5.46
CA ILE A 360 -5.11 -16.91 5.17
C ILE A 360 -5.88 -16.14 4.10
N THR A 361 -5.91 -14.81 4.21
CA THR A 361 -6.65 -13.98 3.25
C THR A 361 -5.99 -14.01 1.86
N MET A 362 -4.66 -13.97 1.80
CA MET A 362 -3.89 -14.08 0.55
C MET A 362 -4.12 -15.42 -0.15
N LEU A 363 -4.16 -16.52 0.61
CA LEU A 363 -4.44 -17.86 0.06
C LEU A 363 -5.85 -17.92 -0.53
N ILE A 364 -6.86 -17.40 0.18
CA ILE A 364 -8.24 -17.36 -0.31
C ILE A 364 -8.33 -16.55 -1.61
N THR A 365 -7.68 -15.39 -1.68
CA THR A 365 -7.75 -14.51 -2.86
C THR A 365 -7.02 -15.12 -4.05
N ASN A 366 -5.87 -15.76 -3.83
CA ASN A 366 -5.14 -16.43 -4.90
C ASN A 366 -5.87 -17.69 -5.41
N MET A 367 -6.48 -18.46 -4.51
CA MET A 367 -7.34 -19.59 -4.89
C MET A 367 -8.52 -19.13 -5.73
N ALA A 368 -9.17 -18.02 -5.36
CA ALA A 368 -10.25 -17.45 -6.15
C ALA A 368 -9.77 -17.05 -7.56
N LEU A 369 -8.65 -16.33 -7.67
CA LEU A 369 -8.08 -15.95 -8.97
C LEU A 369 -7.67 -17.17 -9.82
N TYR A 370 -7.13 -18.22 -9.20
CA TYR A 370 -6.79 -19.46 -9.89
C TYR A 370 -8.03 -20.21 -10.37
N SER A 371 -9.10 -20.27 -9.58
CA SER A 371 -10.36 -20.90 -9.99
C SER A 371 -10.97 -20.20 -11.20
N VAL A 372 -10.94 -18.87 -11.24
CA VAL A 372 -11.39 -18.09 -12.41
C VAL A 372 -10.53 -18.41 -13.63
N LEU A 373 -9.19 -18.46 -13.49
CA LEU A 373 -8.32 -18.87 -14.60
C LEU A 373 -8.66 -20.28 -15.11
N THR A 374 -8.92 -21.25 -14.21
CA THR A 374 -9.27 -22.61 -14.63
C THR A 374 -10.59 -22.69 -15.39
N ILE A 375 -11.59 -21.89 -14.99
CA ILE A 375 -12.87 -21.79 -15.68
C ILE A 375 -12.67 -21.16 -17.06
N LEU A 376 -11.91 -20.07 -17.13
CA LEU A 376 -11.58 -19.39 -18.39
C LEU A 376 -10.81 -20.31 -19.36
N ALA A 377 -9.83 -21.06 -18.85
CA ALA A 377 -9.06 -22.03 -19.63
C ALA A 377 -9.93 -23.17 -20.17
N TRP A 378 -10.89 -23.65 -19.36
CA TRP A 378 -11.86 -24.65 -19.80
C TRP A 378 -12.72 -24.14 -20.95
N HIS A 379 -13.23 -22.90 -20.85
CA HIS A 379 -14.05 -22.28 -21.89
C HIS A 379 -13.27 -22.01 -23.18
N THR A 380 -11.98 -21.69 -23.09
CA THR A 380 -11.13 -21.34 -24.24
C THR A 380 -10.42 -22.53 -24.87
N GLN A 381 -10.48 -23.73 -24.25
CA GLN A 381 -9.69 -24.89 -24.66
C GLN A 381 -8.17 -24.62 -24.67
N VAL A 382 -7.71 -23.59 -23.96
CA VAL A 382 -6.30 -23.22 -23.84
C VAL A 382 -5.71 -23.91 -22.61
N GLY A 383 -4.53 -24.52 -22.77
CA GLY A 383 -3.83 -25.17 -21.66
C GLY A 383 -3.38 -24.16 -20.59
N ILE A 384 -3.46 -24.53 -19.32
CA ILE A 384 -2.97 -23.69 -18.21
C ILE A 384 -1.47 -23.93 -18.05
N GLN A 385 -0.65 -22.88 -18.10
CA GLN A 385 0.80 -22.99 -17.87
C GLN A 385 1.22 -22.70 -16.43
N VAL A 386 0.37 -22.04 -15.63
CA VAL A 386 0.66 -21.76 -14.23
C VAL A 386 0.29 -22.95 -13.35
N SER A 387 1.28 -23.47 -12.62
CA SER A 387 1.04 -24.54 -11.65
C SER A 387 0.21 -24.05 -10.45
N MET A 388 -0.61 -24.93 -9.87
CA MET A 388 -1.34 -24.67 -8.63
C MET A 388 -0.40 -24.31 -7.45
N MET A 389 0.87 -24.70 -7.50
CA MET A 389 1.86 -24.39 -6.48
C MET A 389 2.12 -22.88 -6.35
N THR A 390 1.90 -22.09 -7.41
CA THR A 390 2.04 -20.62 -7.37
C THR A 390 1.02 -19.96 -6.43
N VAL A 391 -0.15 -20.58 -6.25
CA VAL A 391 -1.18 -20.15 -5.31
C VAL A 391 -0.64 -20.12 -3.88
N ILE A 392 0.27 -21.05 -3.54
CA ILE A 392 0.75 -21.29 -2.18
C ILE A 392 2.08 -20.59 -1.94
N TRP A 393 3.06 -20.75 -2.84
CA TRP A 393 4.44 -20.31 -2.58
C TRP A 393 4.53 -18.79 -2.36
N LEU A 394 3.77 -18.01 -3.14
CA LEU A 394 3.88 -16.55 -3.15
C LEU A 394 3.27 -15.92 -1.87
N PRO A 395 2.04 -16.29 -1.43
CA PRO A 395 1.53 -15.88 -0.12
C PRO A 395 2.42 -16.30 1.04
N VAL A 396 2.97 -17.51 1.01
CA VAL A 396 3.86 -18.01 2.07
C VAL A 396 5.15 -17.18 2.10
N GLY A 397 5.77 -16.96 0.94
CA GLY A 397 6.99 -16.16 0.84
C GLY A 397 6.82 -14.73 1.35
N VAL A 398 5.76 -14.03 0.91
CA VAL A 398 5.43 -12.67 1.38
C VAL A 398 5.12 -12.67 2.89
N SER A 399 4.41 -13.68 3.39
CA SER A 399 4.08 -13.79 4.81
C SER A 399 5.31 -14.04 5.68
N VAL A 400 6.24 -14.89 5.24
CA VAL A 400 7.49 -15.15 5.95
C VAL A 400 8.37 -13.89 5.96
N MET A 401 8.52 -13.21 4.81
CA MET A 401 9.25 -11.95 4.71
C MET A 401 8.69 -10.88 5.66
N THR A 402 7.37 -10.71 5.68
CA THR A 402 6.73 -9.72 6.56
C THR A 402 6.87 -10.09 8.04
N TRP A 403 6.78 -11.37 8.39
CA TRP A 403 7.03 -11.83 9.75
C TRP A 403 8.48 -11.54 10.19
N LEU A 404 9.47 -11.85 9.37
CA LEU A 404 10.87 -11.55 9.65
C LEU A 404 11.11 -10.04 9.82
N LEU A 405 10.53 -9.22 8.95
CA LEU A 405 10.68 -7.78 8.99
C LEU A 405 10.06 -7.18 10.27
N LEU A 406 8.82 -7.58 10.61
CA LEU A 406 8.15 -7.12 11.83
C LEU A 406 8.86 -7.57 13.10
N THR A 407 9.37 -8.81 13.13
CA THR A 407 10.12 -9.33 14.28
C THR A 407 11.44 -8.60 14.47
N LEU A 408 12.19 -8.32 13.39
CA LEU A 408 13.43 -7.54 13.44
C LEU A 408 13.20 -6.13 14.02
N ILE A 409 12.16 -5.43 13.53
CA ILE A 409 11.80 -4.10 14.07
C ILE A 409 11.43 -4.21 15.55
N ALA A 410 10.62 -5.20 15.92
CA ALA A 410 10.16 -5.35 17.28
C ALA A 410 11.33 -5.68 18.24
N TRP A 411 12.29 -6.49 17.80
CA TRP A 411 13.50 -6.78 18.56
C TRP A 411 14.37 -5.54 18.74
N GLN A 412 14.62 -4.78 17.66
CA GLN A 412 15.35 -3.51 17.75
C GLN A 412 14.70 -2.55 18.77
N ALA A 413 13.38 -2.45 18.80
CA ALA A 413 12.65 -1.63 19.76
C ALA A 413 12.84 -2.12 21.21
N VAL A 414 12.86 -3.44 21.44
CA VAL A 414 13.11 -4.03 22.76
C VAL A 414 14.55 -3.78 23.22
N PHE A 415 15.56 -3.96 22.34
CA PHE A 415 16.96 -3.66 22.64
C PHE A 415 17.19 -2.18 22.96
N ALA A 416 16.63 -1.27 22.17
CA ALA A 416 16.72 0.17 22.42
C ALA A 416 16.04 0.58 23.73
N GLY A 417 14.90 -0.05 24.07
CA GLY A 417 14.19 0.19 25.32
C GLY A 417 14.96 -0.23 26.57
N VAL A 418 15.78 -1.29 26.48
CA VAL A 418 16.64 -1.75 27.59
C VAL A 418 17.92 -0.93 27.70
N ARG A 419 18.53 -0.51 26.58
CA ARG A 419 19.75 0.31 26.59
C ARG A 419 19.57 1.67 27.28
N ASN A 420 18.37 2.26 27.20
CA ASN A 420 18.03 3.47 27.94
C ASN A 420 17.87 3.27 29.46
N ARG A 421 17.97 2.03 29.98
CA ARG A 421 18.02 1.75 31.43
C ARG A 421 19.44 1.73 31.99
N SER A 422 20.47 1.49 31.19
CA SER A 422 21.86 1.41 31.68
C SER A 422 22.54 2.79 31.79
N VAL A 423 21.81 3.87 31.55
CA VAL A 423 22.30 5.27 31.56
C VAL A 423 21.52 6.13 32.56
N VAL A 424 20.66 5.53 33.41
CA VAL A 424 19.95 6.22 34.50
C VAL A 424 20.32 5.59 35.83
#